data_AF-A0A6V8D492-F1
#
_entry.id   AF-A0A6V8D492-F1
#
_cell.length_a   1.000
_cell.length_b   1.000
_cell.length_c   1.000
_cell.angle_alpha   90.00
_cell.angle_beta   90.00
_cell.angle_gamma   90.00
#
_symmetry.space_group_name_H-M   'P 1'
#
loop_
_entity.id
_entity.type
_entity.pdbx_description
1 polymer ?
#
loop_
_entity_poly.entity_id
_entity_poly.type
_entity_poly.pdbx_seq_one_letter_code
_entity_poly.pdbx_strand_id
1 'polypeptide(L)'
;MGVEIQSNQGSWRLEDRYPMSETTEILWELGSTELAAAGGSNTILPDANSGPVYETPPLEEDLYFGGLPRLHVNVNTMTVGGQIYALLEDCDGSTCIHIGHAIIDLRYHAGGSDEQAWAAPLEEITALMEFFPMDVEVQAGHTIRLSLVSTGEDYLPSSASSIVTVNDAGSTLQLDIFDPETRQYYAVPECTHPVCLENQ
;
A
#
# COMPACT_ATOMS: atom_id res chain seq x y z
N MET A 1 -23.41 -6.04 17.03
CA MET A 1 -22.11 -5.49 17.48
C MET A 1 -21.35 -5.21 16.20
N GLY A 2 -20.97 -3.96 15.94
CA GLY A 2 -20.23 -3.56 14.75
C GLY A 2 -18.78 -3.19 15.08
N VAL A 3 -18.02 -2.81 14.07
CA VAL A 3 -16.64 -2.34 14.16
C VAL A 3 -16.65 -0.84 13.85
N GLU A 4 -16.13 -0.03 14.78
CA GLU A 4 -15.89 1.39 14.56
C GLU A 4 -14.47 1.55 14.02
N ILE A 5 -14.34 2.22 12.87
CA ILE A 5 -13.06 2.37 12.16
C ILE A 5 -12.87 3.83 11.86
N GLN A 6 -11.64 4.31 12.07
CA GLN A 6 -11.23 5.65 11.69
C GLN A 6 -10.38 5.59 10.43
N SER A 7 -10.65 6.47 9.46
CA SER A 7 -9.81 6.60 8.27
C SER A 7 -8.56 7.45 8.52
N ASN A 8 -7.60 7.44 7.59
CA ASN A 8 -6.41 8.31 7.60
C ASN A 8 -6.76 9.81 7.72
N GLN A 9 -7.91 10.24 7.22
CA GLN A 9 -8.38 11.63 7.29
C GLN A 9 -9.20 11.94 8.56
N GLY A 10 -9.38 10.94 9.43
CA GLY A 10 -10.02 11.12 10.74
C GLY A 10 -11.55 10.92 10.74
N SER A 11 -12.15 10.60 9.59
CA SER A 11 -13.57 10.23 9.50
C SER A 11 -13.81 8.92 10.24
N TRP A 12 -14.94 8.82 10.95
CA TRP A 12 -15.32 7.61 11.68
C TRP A 12 -16.50 6.93 11.01
N ARG A 13 -16.37 5.64 10.72
CA ARG A 13 -17.40 4.80 10.12
C ARG A 13 -17.75 3.61 11.01
N LEU A 14 -19.02 3.19 10.97
CA LEU A 14 -19.48 1.94 11.58
C LEU A 14 -19.68 0.88 10.49
N GLU A 15 -18.98 -0.24 10.60
CA GLU A 15 -19.14 -1.42 9.74
C GLU A 15 -19.69 -2.61 10.53
N ASP A 16 -20.32 -3.57 9.86
CA ASP A 16 -20.77 -4.81 10.48
C ASP A 16 -19.61 -5.81 10.71
N ARG A 17 -18.59 -5.75 9.84
CA ARG A 17 -17.34 -6.53 9.91
C ARG A 17 -16.16 -5.77 9.32
N TYR A 18 -14.95 -6.24 9.62
CA TYR A 18 -13.73 -5.74 8.97
C TYR A 18 -12.80 -6.89 8.55
N PRO A 19 -12.15 -6.86 7.37
CA PRO A 19 -12.36 -5.93 6.25
C PRO A 19 -13.84 -5.80 5.85
N MET A 20 -14.25 -4.62 5.37
CA MET A 20 -15.66 -4.34 5.08
C MET A 20 -16.21 -5.26 3.97
N SER A 21 -17.53 -5.45 3.93
CA SER A 21 -18.21 -6.07 2.78
C SER A 21 -18.64 -5.03 1.75
N GLU A 22 -19.14 -5.49 0.61
CA GLU A 22 -19.65 -4.64 -0.49
C GLU A 22 -18.56 -3.73 -1.07
N THR A 23 -17.38 -4.30 -1.28
CA THR A 23 -16.26 -3.66 -1.97
C THR A 23 -16.22 -4.06 -3.44
N THR A 24 -15.58 -3.24 -4.25
CA THR A 24 -15.18 -3.57 -5.62
C THR A 24 -13.67 -3.64 -5.68
N GLU A 25 -13.12 -4.65 -6.35
CA GLU A 25 -11.68 -4.76 -6.54
C GLU A 25 -11.22 -3.88 -7.70
N ILE A 26 -10.21 -3.04 -7.47
CA ILE A 26 -9.42 -2.42 -8.52
C ILE A 26 -8.02 -3.03 -8.54
N LEU A 27 -7.47 -3.21 -9.74
CA LEU A 27 -6.19 -3.84 -9.97
C LEU A 27 -5.36 -2.95 -10.90
N TRP A 28 -4.21 -2.50 -10.42
CA TRP A 28 -3.26 -1.73 -11.21
C TRP A 28 -1.98 -2.52 -11.41
N GLU A 29 -1.60 -2.71 -12.67
CA GLU A 29 -0.30 -3.30 -13.00
C GLU A 29 0.80 -2.25 -12.80
N LEU A 30 1.91 -2.64 -12.19
CA LEU A 30 3.06 -1.75 -12.00
C LEU A 30 3.60 -1.32 -13.38
N GLY A 31 3.93 -0.04 -13.51
CA GLY A 31 4.43 0.52 -14.77
C GLY A 31 3.34 0.72 -15.85
N SER A 32 2.07 0.44 -15.55
CA SER A 32 0.93 0.75 -16.41
C SER A 32 0.61 2.26 -16.41
N THR A 33 -0.38 2.68 -17.19
CA THR A 33 -0.86 4.08 -17.17
C THR A 33 -1.53 4.45 -15.85
N GLU A 34 -2.11 3.47 -15.15
CA GLU A 34 -2.82 3.69 -13.89
C GLU A 34 -1.87 3.75 -12.69
N LEU A 35 -0.70 3.12 -12.79
CA LEU A 35 0.33 3.10 -11.74
C LEU A 35 1.72 3.16 -12.40
N ALA A 36 2.02 4.33 -12.95
CA ALA A 36 3.19 4.55 -13.81
C ALA A 36 4.48 4.60 -13.01
N ALA A 37 5.59 4.19 -13.62
CA ALA A 37 6.91 4.37 -13.03
C ALA A 37 7.22 5.88 -12.89
N ALA A 38 7.41 6.34 -11.66
CA ALA A 38 7.61 7.74 -11.31
C ALA A 38 9.06 8.07 -10.93
N GLY A 39 9.88 7.05 -10.66
CA GLY A 39 11.30 7.23 -10.40
C GLY A 39 11.98 6.02 -9.79
N GLY A 40 13.24 6.22 -9.39
CA GLY A 40 14.04 5.17 -8.79
C GLY A 40 14.62 4.17 -9.80
N SER A 41 15.25 3.12 -9.28
CA SER A 41 15.75 1.99 -10.08
C SER A 41 14.90 0.78 -9.78
N ASN A 42 14.59 -0.05 -10.78
CA ASN A 42 13.94 -1.34 -10.56
C ASN A 42 14.81 -2.33 -9.73
N THR A 43 15.99 -1.92 -9.28
CA THR A 43 16.83 -2.70 -8.37
C THR A 43 16.73 -2.15 -6.95
N ILE A 44 16.34 -3.02 -6.02
CA ILE A 44 16.39 -2.80 -4.59
C ILE A 44 17.71 -3.36 -4.07
N LEU A 45 18.53 -2.49 -3.49
CA LEU A 45 19.82 -2.85 -2.90
C LEU A 45 19.66 -3.08 -1.39
N PRO A 46 20.31 -4.11 -0.82
CA PRO A 46 20.34 -4.31 0.63
C PRO A 46 20.80 -3.06 1.38
N ASP A 47 20.12 -2.76 2.49
CA ASP A 47 20.43 -1.65 3.41
C ASP A 47 20.42 -0.25 2.75
N ALA A 48 19.82 -0.12 1.55
CA ALA A 48 19.64 1.13 0.85
C ALA A 48 18.16 1.55 0.84
N ASN A 49 17.92 2.84 1.05
CA ASN A 49 16.62 3.50 0.84
C ASN A 49 16.44 3.86 -0.64
N SER A 50 16.59 2.87 -1.52
CA SER A 50 16.47 3.04 -2.96
C SER A 50 15.81 1.83 -3.58
N GLY A 51 14.89 2.07 -4.50
CA GLY A 51 14.25 1.08 -5.35
C GLY A 51 13.23 1.79 -6.25
N PRO A 52 12.32 1.05 -6.89
CA PRO A 52 11.36 1.65 -7.82
C PRO A 52 10.27 2.42 -7.07
N VAL A 53 9.81 3.49 -7.69
CA VAL A 53 8.68 4.31 -7.24
C VAL A 53 7.64 4.33 -8.36
N TYR A 54 6.39 4.06 -8.00
CA TYR A 54 5.25 4.09 -8.91
C TYR A 54 4.21 5.07 -8.39
N GLU A 55 3.54 5.77 -9.29
CA GLU A 55 2.50 6.73 -8.94
C GLU A 55 1.31 6.62 -9.88
N THR A 56 0.11 6.79 -9.32
CA THR A 56 -1.08 7.02 -10.13
C THR A 56 -1.00 8.40 -10.79
N PRO A 57 -1.72 8.63 -11.90
CA PRO A 57 -2.13 9.98 -12.26
C PRO A 57 -2.88 10.64 -11.09
N PRO A 58 -2.97 11.99 -11.05
CA PRO A 58 -3.87 12.67 -10.14
C PRO A 58 -5.27 12.08 -10.26
N LEU A 59 -5.85 11.68 -9.13
CA LEU A 59 -7.16 11.03 -9.11
C LEU A 59 -8.23 11.98 -9.66
N GLU A 60 -9.11 11.47 -10.51
CA GLU A 60 -10.22 12.27 -11.05
C GLU A 60 -11.34 12.50 -10.04
N GLU A 61 -11.48 11.57 -9.08
CA GLU A 61 -12.48 11.57 -8.01
C GLU A 61 -11.86 11.08 -6.70
N ASP A 62 -12.54 11.34 -5.58
CA ASP A 62 -12.11 10.85 -4.27
C ASP A 62 -12.13 9.31 -4.26
N LEU A 63 -11.06 8.71 -3.74
CA LEU A 63 -10.90 7.26 -3.68
C LEU A 63 -10.95 6.77 -2.24
N TYR A 64 -11.82 5.79 -2.02
CA TYR A 64 -12.07 5.19 -0.71
C TYR A 64 -11.78 3.70 -0.77
N PHE A 65 -10.84 3.23 0.03
CA PHE A 65 -10.48 1.82 0.10
C PHE A 65 -10.06 1.39 1.49
N GLY A 66 -10.11 0.10 1.76
CA GLY A 66 -9.58 -0.41 3.01
C GLY A 66 -9.49 -1.92 3.08
N GLY A 67 -9.30 -2.43 4.30
CA GLY A 67 -8.99 -3.84 4.50
C GLY A 67 -7.51 -4.10 4.29
N LEU A 68 -7.17 -5.12 3.50
CA LEU A 68 -5.81 -5.58 3.27
C LEU A 68 -5.46 -5.42 1.78
N PRO A 69 -4.96 -4.24 1.34
CA PRO A 69 -4.41 -4.09 0.01
C PRO A 69 -3.38 -5.18 -0.29
N ARG A 70 -3.42 -5.71 -1.51
CA ARG A 70 -2.56 -6.82 -1.95
C ARG A 70 -1.57 -6.31 -2.98
N LEU A 71 -0.29 -6.59 -2.76
CA LEU A 71 0.78 -6.25 -3.68
C LEU A 71 1.51 -7.52 -4.07
N HIS A 72 1.40 -7.90 -5.34
CA HIS A 72 2.09 -9.05 -5.88
C HIS A 72 3.21 -8.56 -6.79
N VAL A 73 4.46 -8.88 -6.46
CA VAL A 73 5.63 -8.37 -7.18
C VAL A 73 6.45 -9.51 -7.74
N ASN A 74 6.60 -9.54 -9.06
CA ASN A 74 7.53 -10.43 -9.74
C ASN A 74 8.95 -9.91 -9.58
N VAL A 75 9.85 -10.76 -9.09
CA VAL A 75 11.24 -10.40 -8.82
C VAL A 75 12.22 -11.50 -9.19
N ASN A 76 13.43 -11.09 -9.55
CA ASN A 76 14.62 -11.94 -9.54
C ASN A 76 15.54 -11.49 -8.40
N THR A 77 16.19 -12.46 -7.77
CA THR A 77 17.13 -12.22 -6.67
C THR A 77 18.51 -12.77 -7.01
N MET A 78 19.58 -12.16 -6.50
CA MET A 78 20.94 -12.66 -6.76
C MET A 78 21.27 -13.96 -6.01
N THR A 79 20.58 -14.20 -4.90
CA THR A 79 20.70 -15.38 -4.03
C THR A 79 19.30 -15.76 -3.51
N VAL A 80 19.16 -16.94 -2.89
CA VAL A 80 17.93 -17.29 -2.17
C VAL A 80 17.82 -16.41 -0.93
N GLY A 81 16.95 -15.40 -1.00
CA GLY A 81 16.80 -14.36 0.01
C GLY A 81 16.41 -13.01 -0.59
N GLY A 82 16.51 -11.96 0.21
CA GLY A 82 16.07 -10.62 -0.11
C GLY A 82 14.82 -10.23 0.68
N GLN A 83 14.53 -8.93 0.67
CA GLN A 83 13.41 -8.34 1.38
C GLN A 83 12.83 -7.21 0.54
N ILE A 84 11.52 -7.06 0.59
CA ILE A 84 10.82 -5.92 0.01
C ILE A 84 10.00 -5.30 1.12
N TYR A 85 10.27 -4.02 1.39
CA TYR A 85 9.39 -3.13 2.12
C TYR A 85 8.67 -2.25 1.10
N ALA A 86 7.35 -2.25 1.17
CA ALA A 86 6.48 -1.45 0.33
C ALA A 86 5.83 -0.36 1.18
N LEU A 87 5.97 0.90 0.77
CA LEU A 87 5.33 2.05 1.38
C LEU A 87 4.28 2.60 0.42
N LEU A 88 3.06 2.78 0.93
CA LEU A 88 1.96 3.42 0.25
C LEU A 88 1.71 4.79 0.87
N GLU A 89 1.62 5.82 0.02
CA GLU A 89 1.44 7.20 0.41
C GLU A 89 0.30 7.86 -0.39
N ASP A 90 -0.40 8.79 0.26
CA ASP A 90 -1.28 9.78 -0.39
C ASP A 90 -0.49 11.09 -0.54
N CYS A 91 -0.36 11.60 -1.77
CA CYS A 91 0.44 12.77 -2.09
C CYS A 91 -0.38 13.92 -2.69
N ASP A 92 -0.34 15.09 -2.04
CA ASP A 92 -0.73 16.39 -2.60
C ASP A 92 0.52 17.10 -3.14
N GLY A 93 0.78 16.90 -4.44
CA GLY A 93 1.97 17.42 -5.11
C GLY A 93 3.27 16.87 -4.50
N SER A 94 4.00 17.71 -3.75
CA SER A 94 5.25 17.30 -3.08
C SER A 94 5.07 16.86 -1.63
N THR A 95 3.86 17.00 -1.08
CA THR A 95 3.56 16.65 0.31
C THR A 95 2.89 15.30 0.34
N CYS A 96 3.50 14.32 1.01
CA CYS A 96 2.96 12.97 1.09
C CYS A 96 2.70 12.58 2.54
N ILE A 97 1.65 11.80 2.76
CA ILE A 97 1.32 11.16 4.03
C ILE A 97 1.43 9.65 3.89
N HIS A 98 2.04 9.00 4.88
CA HIS A 98 2.11 7.53 4.97
C HIS A 98 0.70 6.98 5.26
N ILE A 99 0.12 6.21 4.35
CA ILE A 99 -1.20 5.57 4.53
C ILE A 99 -1.10 4.09 4.90
N GLY A 100 -0.06 3.39 4.45
CA GLY A 100 0.23 2.04 4.93
C GLY A 100 1.54 1.47 4.40
N HIS A 101 1.97 0.34 4.97
CA HIS A 101 3.14 -0.38 4.50
C HIS A 101 2.96 -1.89 4.56
N ALA A 102 3.82 -2.60 3.83
CA ALA A 102 3.94 -4.05 3.83
C ALA A 102 5.42 -4.43 3.84
N ILE A 103 5.74 -5.62 4.34
CA ILE A 103 7.09 -6.16 4.27
C ILE A 103 7.06 -7.67 4.06
N ILE A 104 8.01 -8.19 3.27
CA ILE A 104 8.17 -9.62 3.06
C ILE A 104 9.65 -10.00 3.00
N ASP A 105 10.02 -11.08 3.67
CA ASP A 105 11.27 -11.80 3.41
C ASP A 105 11.01 -12.78 2.25
N LEU A 106 11.76 -12.67 1.16
CA LEU A 106 11.49 -13.39 -0.09
C LEU A 106 11.64 -14.91 0.01
N ARG A 107 12.22 -15.42 1.10
CA ARG A 107 12.14 -16.85 1.42
C ARG A 107 10.69 -17.31 1.63
N TYR A 108 9.79 -16.41 1.96
CA TYR A 108 8.36 -16.66 2.17
C TYR A 108 7.50 -16.05 1.06
N HIS A 109 8.04 -15.85 -0.14
CA HIS A 109 7.36 -15.14 -1.24
C HIS A 109 5.98 -15.72 -1.61
N ALA A 110 5.72 -17.01 -1.38
CA ALA A 110 4.41 -17.62 -1.62
C ALA A 110 3.35 -17.29 -0.54
N GLY A 111 3.70 -16.44 0.43
CA GLY A 111 2.87 -16.13 1.60
C GLY A 111 2.90 -17.24 2.65
N GLY A 112 2.22 -16.99 3.77
CA GLY A 112 2.14 -17.94 4.88
C GLY A 112 3.45 -18.07 5.68
N SER A 113 3.66 -19.25 6.26
CA SER A 113 4.74 -19.50 7.24
C SER A 113 5.84 -20.43 6.75
N ASP A 114 5.79 -20.86 5.49
CA ASP A 114 6.68 -21.89 4.96
C ASP A 114 7.72 -21.28 4.03
N GLU A 115 8.99 -21.63 4.27
CA GLU A 115 10.09 -21.23 3.39
C GLU A 115 10.02 -21.94 2.05
N GLN A 116 10.28 -21.20 1.00
CA GLN A 116 10.34 -21.64 -0.39
C GLN A 116 11.79 -21.58 -0.88
N ALA A 117 12.10 -22.45 -1.84
CA ALA A 117 13.39 -22.44 -2.54
C ALA A 117 13.15 -22.27 -4.04
N TRP A 118 14.06 -21.54 -4.69
CA TRP A 118 14.06 -21.29 -6.13
C TRP A 118 15.49 -21.25 -6.66
N ALA A 119 15.66 -21.36 -7.97
CA ALA A 119 16.95 -21.36 -8.64
C ALA A 119 17.49 -19.93 -8.88
N ALA A 120 17.70 -19.14 -7.83
CA ALA A 120 18.32 -17.81 -7.94
C ALA A 120 19.70 -17.85 -8.66
N PRO A 121 20.03 -16.90 -9.57
CA PRO A 121 19.22 -15.79 -10.08
C PRO A 121 18.42 -16.12 -11.36
N LEU A 122 18.29 -17.39 -11.71
CA LEU A 122 17.74 -17.85 -12.99
C LEU A 122 16.21 -17.98 -12.98
N GLU A 123 15.62 -18.10 -11.80
CA GLU A 123 14.17 -18.24 -11.59
C GLU A 123 13.59 -16.92 -11.09
N GLU A 124 12.49 -16.49 -11.70
CA GLU A 124 11.63 -15.40 -11.24
C GLU A 124 10.62 -15.96 -10.23
N ILE A 125 10.38 -15.21 -9.16
CA ILE A 125 9.38 -15.53 -8.14
C ILE A 125 8.37 -14.40 -8.03
N THR A 126 7.15 -14.72 -7.61
CA THR A 126 6.14 -13.71 -7.26
C THR A 126 6.07 -13.58 -5.74
N ALA A 127 6.40 -12.40 -5.21
CA ALA A 127 6.20 -12.06 -3.81
C ALA A 127 4.74 -11.69 -3.58
N LEU A 128 3.98 -12.57 -2.92
CA LEU A 128 2.59 -12.37 -2.52
C LEU A 128 2.55 -11.58 -1.21
N MET A 129 2.47 -10.26 -1.29
CA MET A 129 2.45 -9.36 -0.13
C MET A 129 1.04 -8.85 0.17
N GLU A 130 0.75 -8.72 1.46
CA GLU A 130 -0.43 -8.01 1.96
C GLU A 130 0.05 -6.83 2.81
N PHE A 131 -0.55 -5.66 2.60
CA PHE A 131 -0.36 -4.52 3.49
C PHE A 131 -1.04 -4.77 4.84
N PHE A 132 -0.57 -4.05 5.86
CA PHE A 132 -1.32 -3.98 7.11
C PHE A 132 -2.73 -3.43 6.90
N PRO A 133 -3.70 -3.82 7.75
CA PRO A 133 -5.06 -3.31 7.65
C PRO A 133 -5.09 -1.78 7.65
N MET A 134 -5.82 -1.17 6.72
CA MET A 134 -5.93 0.28 6.59
C MET A 134 -7.32 0.71 6.14
N ASP A 135 -7.77 1.90 6.54
CA ASP A 135 -8.98 2.55 6.03
C ASP A 135 -8.61 3.93 5.50
N VAL A 136 -8.77 4.13 4.19
CA VAL A 136 -8.12 5.22 3.48
C VAL A 136 -9.12 6.01 2.65
N GLU A 137 -8.99 7.32 2.72
CA GLU A 137 -9.65 8.35 1.92
C GLU A 137 -8.55 9.18 1.25
N VAL A 138 -8.53 9.18 -0.08
CA VAL A 138 -7.61 9.96 -0.91
C VAL A 138 -8.43 10.95 -1.72
N GLN A 139 -8.07 12.23 -1.68
CA GLN A 139 -8.85 13.28 -2.34
C GLN A 139 -8.57 13.34 -3.85
N ALA A 140 -9.55 13.78 -4.62
CA ALA A 140 -9.38 14.11 -6.02
C ALA A 140 -8.24 15.11 -6.22
N GLY A 141 -7.42 14.87 -7.25
CA GLY A 141 -6.22 15.66 -7.54
C GLY A 141 -4.96 15.19 -6.80
N HIS A 142 -5.07 14.38 -5.74
CA HIS A 142 -3.91 13.72 -5.13
C HIS A 142 -3.46 12.51 -5.95
N THR A 143 -2.28 11.96 -5.64
CA THR A 143 -1.78 10.71 -6.22
C THR A 143 -1.56 9.65 -5.14
N ILE A 144 -1.70 8.37 -5.52
CA ILE A 144 -1.21 7.27 -4.71
C ILE A 144 0.23 6.97 -5.16
N ARG A 145 1.18 7.03 -4.22
CA ARG A 145 2.57 6.66 -4.45
C ARG A 145 2.89 5.32 -3.77
N LEU A 146 3.49 4.40 -4.54
CA LEU A 146 4.05 3.14 -4.06
C LEU A 146 5.58 3.19 -4.19
N SER A 147 6.28 3.09 -3.06
CA SER A 147 7.75 3.02 -3.03
C SER A 147 8.21 1.65 -2.53
N LEU A 148 9.12 0.99 -3.26
CA LEU A 148 9.70 -0.28 -2.85
C LEU A 148 11.17 -0.11 -2.47
N VAL A 149 11.55 -0.59 -1.29
CA VAL A 149 12.94 -0.52 -0.77
C VAL A 149 13.29 -1.80 -0.01
N SER A 150 14.54 -1.95 0.43
CA SER A 150 15.02 -3.17 1.08
C SER A 150 14.50 -3.34 2.51
N THR A 151 14.35 -2.22 3.23
CA THR A 151 13.75 -2.13 4.56
C THR A 151 13.21 -0.71 4.76
N GLY A 152 12.41 -0.48 5.79
CA GLY A 152 11.86 0.83 6.12
C GLY A 152 11.45 0.91 7.59
N GLU A 153 11.22 2.13 8.08
CA GLU A 153 10.76 2.41 9.44
C GLU A 153 11.58 1.64 10.51
N ASP A 154 10.90 0.93 11.41
CA ASP A 154 11.48 0.17 12.51
C ASP A 154 11.79 -1.31 12.15
N TYR A 155 11.73 -1.68 10.86
CA TYR A 155 12.02 -3.06 10.44
C TYR A 155 13.52 -3.35 10.36
N LEU A 156 13.89 -4.54 10.82
CA LEU A 156 15.24 -5.05 10.65
C LEU A 156 15.43 -5.60 9.23
N PRO A 157 16.60 -5.36 8.62
CA PRO A 157 16.98 -6.02 7.37
C PRO A 157 16.88 -7.55 7.49
N SER A 158 16.55 -8.22 6.38
CA SER A 158 16.57 -9.68 6.34
C SER A 158 17.96 -10.24 6.68
N SER A 159 17.99 -11.32 7.46
CA SER A 159 19.23 -12.08 7.71
C SER A 159 19.79 -12.76 6.45
N ALA A 160 18.97 -12.87 5.39
CA ALA A 160 19.33 -13.42 4.09
C ALA A 160 19.22 -12.33 3.01
N SER A 161 19.85 -11.17 3.21
CA SER A 161 19.83 -10.08 2.22
C SER A 161 20.31 -10.51 0.83
N SER A 162 19.64 -9.99 -0.19
CA SER A 162 19.97 -10.19 -1.60
C SER A 162 19.66 -8.92 -2.38
N ILE A 163 20.31 -8.75 -3.53
CA ILE A 163 19.90 -7.75 -4.51
C ILE A 163 18.62 -8.26 -5.15
N VAL A 164 17.59 -7.43 -5.18
CA VAL A 164 16.27 -7.76 -5.74
C VAL A 164 16.03 -6.87 -6.96
N THR A 165 15.71 -7.48 -8.10
CA THR A 165 15.30 -6.77 -9.32
C THR A 165 13.80 -7.00 -9.52
N VAL A 166 13.05 -5.90 -9.56
CA VAL A 166 11.60 -5.86 -9.76
C VAL A 166 11.27 -5.90 -11.24
N ASN A 167 10.35 -6.78 -11.60
CA ASN A 167 9.81 -6.95 -12.95
C ASN A 167 8.37 -6.44 -12.96
N ASP A 168 8.14 -5.30 -13.63
CA ASP A 168 6.85 -4.61 -13.63
C ASP A 168 5.73 -5.49 -14.24
N ALA A 169 6.05 -6.20 -15.33
CA ALA A 169 5.10 -7.02 -16.05
C ALA A 169 4.48 -8.12 -15.15
N GLY A 170 3.16 -8.12 -15.04
CA GLY A 170 2.41 -9.03 -14.19
C GLY A 170 2.51 -8.77 -12.68
N SER A 171 3.24 -7.73 -12.27
CA SER A 171 3.22 -7.24 -10.88
C SER A 171 2.03 -6.31 -10.69
N THR A 172 1.30 -6.45 -9.58
CA THR A 172 0.03 -5.74 -9.39
C THR A 172 -0.14 -5.20 -7.98
N LEU A 173 -0.71 -3.99 -7.88
CA LEU A 173 -1.33 -3.46 -6.67
C LEU A 173 -2.85 -3.60 -6.78
N GLN A 174 -3.47 -4.21 -5.78
CA GLN A 174 -4.91 -4.44 -5.72
C GLN A 174 -5.50 -3.78 -4.47
N LEU A 175 -6.55 -2.98 -4.67
CA LEU A 175 -7.28 -2.27 -3.62
C LEU A 175 -8.75 -2.71 -3.60
N ASP A 176 -9.32 -2.80 -2.41
CA ASP A 176 -10.76 -3.03 -2.19
C ASP A 176 -11.46 -1.69 -1.92
N ILE A 177 -12.11 -1.14 -2.95
CA ILE A 177 -12.75 0.17 -2.89
C ILE A 177 -14.22 0.07 -2.47
N PHE A 178 -14.77 1.14 -1.90
CA PHE A 178 -16.17 1.22 -1.50
C PHE A 178 -16.77 2.60 -1.79
N ASP A 179 -18.10 2.67 -1.95
CA ASP A 179 -18.83 3.93 -2.08
C ASP A 179 -19.14 4.50 -0.68
N PRO A 180 -18.62 5.68 -0.29
CA PRO A 180 -18.87 6.26 1.04
C PRO A 180 -20.35 6.60 1.28
N GLU A 181 -21.15 6.90 0.24
CA GLU A 181 -22.57 7.25 0.38
C GLU A 181 -23.43 6.06 0.81
N THR A 182 -22.94 4.84 0.58
CA THR A 182 -23.59 3.60 1.03
C THR A 182 -23.31 3.27 2.50
N ARG A 183 -22.47 4.08 3.16
CA ARG A 183 -21.91 3.76 4.47
C ARG A 183 -22.46 4.62 5.60
N GLN A 184 -22.38 4.09 6.82
CA GLN A 184 -22.77 4.81 8.02
C GLN A 184 -21.58 5.53 8.65
N TYR A 185 -21.52 6.85 8.47
CA TYR A 185 -20.54 7.70 9.15
C TYR A 185 -21.08 8.28 10.46
N TYR A 186 -20.19 8.46 11.43
CA TYR A 186 -20.47 9.27 12.59
C TYR A 186 -20.40 10.75 12.21
N ALA A 187 -21.45 11.50 12.55
CA ALA A 187 -21.41 12.95 12.39
C ALA A 187 -20.30 13.52 13.27
N VAL A 188 -19.44 14.35 12.68
CA VAL A 188 -18.45 15.13 13.44
C VAL A 188 -19.22 15.97 14.45
N PRO A 189 -18.93 15.88 15.76
CA PRO A 189 -19.62 16.70 16.75
C PRO A 189 -19.32 18.17 16.50
N GLU A 190 -20.31 18.92 16.01
CA GLU A 190 -20.17 20.36 15.87
C GLU A 190 -20.24 21.03 17.24
N CYS A 191 -19.27 21.89 17.55
CA CYS A 191 -19.35 22.69 18.75
C CYS A 191 -20.39 23.80 18.58
N THR A 192 -21.59 23.59 19.15
CA THR A 192 -22.68 24.57 19.09
C THR A 192 -22.59 25.65 20.18
N HIS A 193 -21.52 25.67 20.99
CA HIS A 193 -21.34 26.66 22.04
C HIS A 193 -20.92 28.01 21.45
N PRO A 194 -21.41 29.17 21.97
CA PRO A 194 -21.08 30.49 21.42
C PRO A 194 -19.58 30.76 21.24
N VAL A 195 -18.75 30.31 22.20
CA VAL A 195 -17.28 30.45 22.13
C VAL A 195 -16.66 29.79 20.90
N CYS A 196 -17.22 28.68 20.40
CA CYS A 196 -16.74 28.03 19.20
C CYS A 196 -17.22 28.77 17.94
N LEU A 197 -18.47 29.22 17.94
CA LEU A 197 -19.07 29.90 16.80
C LEU A 197 -18.48 31.30 16.56
N GLU A 198 -18.00 31.97 17.61
CA GLU A 198 -17.35 33.29 17.50
C GLU A 198 -15.91 33.23 16.99
N ASN A 199 -15.28 32.04 16.95
CA ASN A 199 -13.88 31.84 16.58
C ASN A 199 -13.69 30.94 15.34
N GLN A 200 -14.76 30.63 14.61
CA GLN A 200 -14.72 30.06 13.26
C GLN A 200 -14.59 31.17 12.21
#